data_AF-A0A2J6TL27-F1
#
_entry.id   AF-A0A2J6TL27-F1
#
_cell.length_a   1.000
_cell.length_b   1.000
_cell.length_c   1.000
_cell.angle_alpha   90.00
_cell.angle_beta   90.00
_cell.angle_gamma   90.00
#
_symmetry.space_group_name_H-M   'P 1'
#
loop_
_entity.id
_entity.type
_entity.pdbx_description
1 polymer ?
#
loop_
_entity_poly.entity_id
_entity_poly.type
_entity_poly.pdbx_seq_one_letter_code
_entity_poly.pdbx_strand_id
1 'polypeptide(L)'
;EWESHKDEIRRIYMEQDKTLKDTMQYFKQEHNFSWSERKWKEKLQEWGFEKNIPAKEMKFMATKAWKRELEEGKETLFCRNGTVVDRGKVEMFKKQKLNSENSFVIRSIP
;
A
#
# COMPACT_ATOMS: atom_id res chain seq x y z
N GLU A 1 -10.03 20.14 -13.51
CA GLU A 1 -11.15 19.24 -13.11
C GLU A 1 -10.68 18.08 -12.24
N TRP A 2 -9.74 17.22 -12.67
CA TRP A 2 -9.25 16.14 -11.79
C TRP A 2 -8.61 16.65 -10.48
N GLU A 3 -7.68 17.60 -10.56
CA GLU A 3 -7.01 18.12 -9.36
C GLU A 3 -7.97 18.83 -8.40
N SER A 4 -9.04 19.47 -8.89
CA SER A 4 -10.06 20.10 -8.03
C SER A 4 -10.89 19.09 -7.25
N HIS A 5 -10.98 17.84 -7.72
CA HIS A 5 -11.69 16.75 -7.03
C HIS A 5 -10.75 15.80 -6.30
N LYS A 6 -9.43 15.97 -6.39
CA LYS A 6 -8.44 15.00 -5.91
C LYS A 6 -8.56 14.71 -4.41
N ASP A 7 -8.73 15.75 -3.59
CA ASP A 7 -8.83 15.59 -2.14
C ASP A 7 -10.13 14.88 -1.74
N GLU A 8 -11.23 15.17 -2.44
CA GLU A 8 -12.50 14.51 -2.20
C GLU A 8 -12.50 13.05 -2.70
N ILE A 9 -11.87 12.80 -3.86
CA ILE A 9 -11.62 11.45 -4.38
C ILE A 9 -10.81 10.66 -3.35
N ARG A 10 -9.73 11.24 -2.81
CA ARG A 10 -8.91 10.62 -1.76
C ARG A 10 -9.77 10.28 -0.55
N ARG A 11 -10.56 11.22 -0.05
CA ARG A 11 -11.41 11.02 1.12
C ARG A 11 -12.39 9.87 0.91
N ILE A 12 -13.10 9.84 -0.22
CA ILE A 12 -14.12 8.81 -0.48
C ILE A 12 -13.45 7.45 -0.74
N TYR A 13 -12.43 7.42 -1.58
CA TYR A 13 -11.80 6.17 -2.02
C TYR A 13 -10.87 5.55 -0.97
N MET A 14 -10.08 6.37 -0.27
CA MET A 14 -9.07 5.92 0.70
C MET A 14 -9.56 5.97 2.14
N GLU A 15 -10.22 7.05 2.56
CA GLU A 15 -10.60 7.24 3.98
C GLU A 15 -11.95 6.59 4.32
N GLN A 16 -12.94 6.67 3.42
CA GLN A 16 -14.24 6.01 3.57
C GLN A 16 -14.25 4.57 3.02
N ASP A 17 -13.10 4.08 2.55
CA ASP A 17 -12.89 2.75 2.00
C ASP A 17 -13.88 2.34 0.87
N LYS A 18 -14.42 3.30 0.13
CA LYS A 18 -15.35 3.01 -0.97
C LYS A 18 -14.67 2.32 -2.14
N THR A 19 -15.44 1.57 -2.94
CA THR A 19 -14.91 0.96 -4.16
C THR A 19 -14.77 2.01 -5.26
N LEU A 20 -13.95 1.72 -6.27
CA LEU A 20 -13.81 2.62 -7.43
C LEU A 20 -15.17 2.93 -8.08
N LYS A 21 -16.04 1.92 -8.19
CA LYS A 21 -17.37 2.09 -8.77
C LYS A 21 -18.26 3.01 -7.94
N ASP A 22 -18.25 2.86 -6.62
CA ASP A 22 -19.02 3.73 -5.72
C ASP A 22 -18.52 5.18 -5.78
N THR A 23 -17.20 5.37 -5.77
CA THR A 23 -16.60 6.71 -5.94
C THR A 23 -17.02 7.32 -7.28
N MET A 24 -16.89 6.58 -8.38
CA MET A 24 -17.32 7.04 -9.71
C MET A 24 -18.80 7.41 -9.75
N GLN A 25 -19.66 6.60 -9.13
CA GLN A 25 -21.10 6.84 -9.09
C GLN A 25 -21.44 8.11 -8.30
N TYR A 26 -20.81 8.31 -7.14
CA TYR A 26 -20.95 9.52 -6.35
C TYR A 26 -20.58 10.76 -7.17
N PHE A 27 -19.42 10.75 -7.82
CA PHE A 27 -18.95 11.88 -8.63
C PHE A 27 -19.81 12.14 -9.87
N LYS A 28 -20.42 11.10 -10.43
CA LYS A 28 -21.38 11.23 -11.53
C LYS A 28 -22.68 11.90 -11.07
N GLN A 29 -23.13 11.64 -9.85
CA GLN A 29 -24.39 12.16 -9.31
C GLN A 29 -24.26 13.58 -8.76
N GLU A 30 -23.21 13.85 -7.96
CA GLU A 30 -23.05 15.12 -7.24
C GLU A 30 -22.34 16.20 -8.07
N HIS A 31 -21.43 15.81 -8.97
CA HIS A 31 -20.57 16.75 -9.70
C HIS A 31 -20.72 16.67 -11.22
N ASN A 32 -21.65 15.84 -11.74
CA ASN A 32 -21.74 15.49 -13.16
C ASN A 32 -20.39 15.02 -13.75
N PHE A 33 -19.50 14.50 -12.91
CA PHE A 33 -18.13 14.17 -13.27
C PHE A 33 -18.05 12.72 -13.72
N SER A 34 -18.15 12.51 -15.03
CA SER A 34 -18.24 11.18 -15.64
C SER A 34 -17.06 10.90 -16.58
N TRP A 35 -16.17 10.00 -16.17
CA TRP A 35 -15.05 9.51 -16.97
C TRP A 35 -15.04 7.98 -17.01
N SER A 36 -14.33 7.41 -17.98
CA SER A 36 -14.21 5.95 -18.08
C SER A 36 -13.44 5.37 -16.88
N GLU A 37 -13.76 4.14 -16.51
CA GLU A 37 -13.08 3.43 -15.41
C GLU A 37 -11.56 3.34 -15.64
N ARG A 38 -11.14 3.22 -16.92
CA ARG A 38 -9.73 3.25 -17.30
C ARG A 38 -9.05 4.56 -16.88
N LYS A 39 -9.69 5.71 -17.15
CA LYS A 39 -9.16 7.03 -16.79
C LYS A 39 -9.09 7.22 -15.28
N TRP A 40 -10.10 6.75 -14.55
CA TRP A 40 -10.09 6.75 -13.10
C TRP A 40 -8.92 5.94 -12.53
N LYS A 41 -8.68 4.72 -13.04
CA LYS A 41 -7.55 3.89 -12.62
C LYS A 41 -6.20 4.57 -12.89
N GLU A 42 -6.02 5.15 -14.07
CA GLU A 42 -4.81 5.92 -14.40
C GLU A 42 -4.59 7.06 -13.40
N LYS A 43 -5.63 7.82 -13.06
CA LYS A 43 -5.53 8.94 -12.12
C LYS A 43 -5.25 8.51 -10.69
N LEU A 44 -5.92 7.46 -10.21
CA LEU A 44 -5.64 6.89 -8.89
C LEU A 44 -4.19 6.38 -8.80
N GLN A 45 -3.67 5.76 -9.86
CA GLN A 45 -2.29 5.32 -9.91
C GLN A 45 -1.31 6.50 -9.95
N GLU A 46 -1.58 7.52 -10.76
CA GLU A 46 -0.77 8.74 -10.85
C GLU A 46 -0.68 9.46 -9.49
N TRP A 47 -1.77 9.49 -8.73
CA TRP A 47 -1.80 10.06 -7.39
C TRP A 47 -1.34 9.09 -6.29
N GLY A 48 -1.09 7.82 -6.63
CA GLY A 48 -0.66 6.80 -5.69
C GLY A 48 -1.74 6.39 -4.68
N PHE A 49 -3.02 6.58 -5.03
CA PHE A 49 -4.18 6.16 -4.25
C PHE A 49 -4.42 4.66 -4.43
N GLU A 50 -3.52 3.87 -3.86
CA GLU A 50 -3.58 2.43 -3.91
C GLU A 50 -3.89 1.88 -2.51
N LYS A 51 -4.96 1.07 -2.40
CA LYS A 51 -5.31 0.40 -1.15
C LYS A 51 -4.28 -0.66 -0.73
N ASN A 52 -3.58 -1.21 -1.72
CA ASN A 52 -2.61 -2.27 -1.54
C ASN A 52 -1.21 -1.77 -1.88
N ILE A 53 -0.24 -2.15 -1.07
CA ILE A 53 1.17 -1.87 -1.35
C ILE A 53 1.72 -3.06 -2.13
N PRO A 54 2.39 -2.84 -3.29
CA PRO A 54 2.97 -3.92 -4.07
C PRO A 54 3.91 -4.79 -3.24
N ALA A 55 3.85 -6.11 -3.44
CA ALA A 55 4.67 -7.06 -2.69
C ALA A 55 6.18 -6.76 -2.78
N LYS A 56 6.65 -6.23 -3.92
CA LYS A 56 8.05 -5.80 -4.12
C LYS A 56 8.43 -4.65 -3.17
N GLU A 57 7.59 -3.63 -3.05
CA GLU A 57 7.81 -2.52 -2.12
C GLU A 57 7.75 -3.01 -0.68
N MET A 58 6.80 -3.90 -0.38
CA MET A 58 6.64 -4.44 0.97
C MET A 58 7.82 -5.34 1.39
N LYS A 59 8.38 -6.11 0.46
CA LYS A 59 9.64 -6.86 0.64
C LYS A 59 10.83 -5.92 0.90
N PHE A 60 10.90 -4.80 0.19
CA PHE A 60 11.95 -3.80 0.39
C PHE A 60 11.85 -3.17 1.79
N MET A 61 10.65 -2.74 2.19
CA MET A 61 10.38 -2.18 3.52
C MET A 61 10.72 -3.19 4.63
N ALA A 62 10.27 -4.44 4.50
CA ALA A 62 10.58 -5.51 5.46
C ALA A 62 12.08 -5.78 5.58
N THR A 63 12.82 -5.80 4.46
CA THR A 63 14.27 -6.02 4.48
C THR A 63 15.00 -4.85 5.17
N LYS A 64 14.56 -3.61 4.90
CA LYS A 64 15.16 -2.42 5.53
C LYS A 64 14.85 -2.33 7.02
N ALA A 65 13.63 -2.67 7.42
CA ALA A 65 13.21 -2.74 8.82
C ALA A 65 14.04 -3.77 9.58
N TRP A 66 14.16 -4.99 9.04
CA TRP A 66 14.95 -6.07 9.64
C TRP A 66 16.42 -5.68 9.83
N LYS A 67 17.03 -5.04 8.82
CA LYS A 67 18.42 -4.58 8.90
C LYS A 67 18.62 -3.52 10.00
N ARG A 68 17.74 -2.51 10.10
CA ARG A 68 17.82 -1.48 11.16
C ARG A 68 17.57 -2.03 12.55
N GLU A 69 16.67 -3.00 12.68
CA GLU A 69 16.44 -3.68 13.94
C GLU A 69 17.69 -4.45 14.38
N LEU A 70 18.34 -5.18 13.47
CA LEU A 70 19.56 -5.94 13.77
C LEU A 70 20.77 -5.06 14.09
N GLU A 71 20.99 -3.99 13.32
CA GLU A 71 22.20 -3.16 13.42
C GLU A 71 22.06 -2.01 14.43
N GLU A 72 20.88 -1.38 14.50
CA GLU A 72 20.64 -0.18 15.31
C GLU A 72 19.71 -0.43 16.51
N GLY A 73 19.01 -1.58 16.57
CA GLY A 73 17.99 -1.85 17.59
C GLY A 73 16.76 -0.95 17.48
N LYS A 74 16.53 -0.31 16.32
CA LYS A 74 15.49 0.71 16.14
C LYS A 74 14.34 0.22 15.27
N GLU A 75 13.14 0.54 15.72
CA GLU A 75 11.93 0.40 14.92
C GLU A 75 11.92 1.42 13.76
N THR A 76 11.27 1.05 12.65
CA THR A 76 11.20 1.88 11.44
C THR A 76 9.74 2.09 11.02
N LEU A 77 9.32 3.35 10.92
CA LEU A 77 8.05 3.73 10.30
C LEU A 77 8.27 4.03 8.82
N PHE A 78 7.38 3.54 7.96
CA PHE A 78 7.40 3.81 6.53
C PHE A 78 6.20 4.66 6.15
N CYS A 79 6.42 5.63 5.27
CA CYS A 79 5.36 6.44 4.68
C CYS A 79 5.34 6.21 3.16
N ARG A 80 4.17 5.91 2.60
CA ARG A 80 3.94 5.78 1.15
C ARG A 80 2.81 6.71 0.75
N ASN A 81 3.06 7.61 -0.19
CA ASN A 81 2.08 8.56 -0.74
C ASN A 81 1.33 9.38 0.34
N GLY A 82 2.04 9.76 1.41
CA GLY A 82 1.49 10.50 2.54
C GLY A 82 0.65 9.66 3.51
N THR A 83 0.65 8.33 3.38
CA THR A 83 0.01 7.40 4.32
C THR A 83 1.07 6.57 5.04
N VAL A 84 0.94 6.43 6.37
CA VAL A 84 1.83 5.55 7.15
C VAL A 84 1.47 4.11 6.85
N VAL A 85 2.49 3.32 6.50
CA VAL A 85 2.35 1.89 6.26
C VAL A 85 2.16 1.18 7.60
N ASP A 86 1.12 0.35 7.69
CA ASP A 86 0.88 -0.47 8.87
C ASP A 86 2.08 -1.38 9.18
N ARG A 87 2.56 -1.30 10.42
CA ARG A 87 3.70 -2.08 10.89
C ARG A 87 3.42 -3.58 10.86
N GLY A 88 2.22 -3.99 11.24
CA GLY A 88 1.80 -5.40 11.23
C GLY A 88 1.99 -6.03 9.86
N LYS A 89 1.62 -5.30 8.79
CA LYS A 89 1.85 -5.73 7.40
C LYS A 89 3.34 -5.91 7.09
N VAL A 90 4.21 -4.97 7.47
CA VAL A 90 5.66 -5.09 7.23
C VAL A 90 6.25 -6.31 7.96
N GLU A 91 5.84 -6.52 9.22
CA GLU A 91 6.30 -7.64 10.06
C GLU A 91 5.83 -9.01 9.55
N MET A 92 4.60 -9.12 9.04
CA MET A 92 4.10 -10.34 8.41
C MET A 92 4.97 -10.74 7.21
N PHE A 93 5.37 -9.78 6.39
CA PHE A 93 6.28 -10.03 5.26
C PHE A 93 7.70 -10.39 5.72
N LYS A 94 8.18 -9.83 6.85
CA LYS A 94 9.46 -10.24 7.48
C LYS A 94 9.45 -11.73 7.85
N LYS A 95 8.37 -12.22 8.45
CA LYS A 95 8.21 -13.63 8.83
C LYS A 95 8.14 -14.58 7.63
N GLN A 96 7.52 -14.16 6.53
CA GLN A 96 7.52 -14.96 5.28
C GLN A 96 8.92 -15.17 4.72
N LYS A 97 9.80 -14.16 4.81
CA LYS A 97 11.20 -14.28 4.37
C LYS A 97 11.97 -15.29 5.24
N LEU A 98 11.82 -15.20 6.57
CA LEU A 98 12.47 -16.13 7.52
C LEU A 98 12.03 -17.58 7.29
N ASN A 99 10.74 -17.84 7.05
CA ASN A 99 10.26 -19.20 6.75
C ASN A 99 10.72 -19.72 5.38
N SER A 100 10.90 -18.84 4.38
CA SER A 100 11.38 -19.23 3.05
C SER A 100 12.90 -19.42 2.97
N GLU A 101 13.68 -18.77 3.84
CA GLU A 101 15.13 -18.96 3.93
C GLU A 101 15.49 -20.10 4.91
N ASN A 102 14.67 -20.37 5.94
CA ASN A 102 14.85 -21.51 6.84
C ASN A 102 14.53 -22.89 6.22
N SER A 103 13.93 -22.96 5.02
CA SER A 103 13.74 -24.25 4.33
C SER A 103 15.03 -24.81 3.72
N PHE A 104 16.12 -24.04 3.68
CA PHE A 104 17.42 -24.48 3.16
C PHE A 104 18.45 -24.82 4.24
N VAL A 105 18.16 -24.59 5.53
CA VAL A 105 19.13 -24.81 6.62
C VAL A 105 18.51 -25.56 7.79
N ILE A 106 17.90 -26.73 7.55
CA ILE A 106 17.74 -27.75 8.59
C ILE A 106 18.10 -29.12 8.00
N ARG A 107 19.40 -29.36 7.86
CA ARG A 107 19.96 -30.70 8.03
C ARG A 107 20.98 -30.63 9.16
N SER A 108 20.49 -30.73 10.40
CA SER A 108 21.32 -31.31 11.46
C SER A 108 21.37 -32.81 11.18
N ILE A 109 22.54 -33.27 10.74
CA ILE A 109 22.89 -34.68 10.64
C ILE A 109 23.48 -35.05 12.01
N PRO A 110 22.90 -36.03 12.74
CA PRO A 110 23.66 -36.82 13.71
C PRO A 110 24.63 -37.76 12.99
#